data_AF-A0A953Y8A3-F1
#
_entry.id   AF-A0A953Y8A3-F1
#
_cell.length_a   1.000
_cell.length_b   1.000
_cell.length_c   1.000
_cell.angle_alpha   90.00
_cell.angle_beta   90.00
_cell.angle_gamma   90.00
#
_symmetry.space_group_name_H-M   'P 1'
#
loop_
_entity.id
_entity.type
_entity.pdbx_description
1 polymer ?
#
loop_
_entity_poly.entity_id
_entity_poly.type
_entity_poly.pdbx_seq_one_letter_code
_entity_poly.pdbx_strand_id
1 'polypeptide(L)'
;MSSLVRRAERAIAVGDSVQGNPTHAARAYARGLDLLLAHCMLAAAATCADTQPLRALAFLQRVERAAGRVHAALPIAAAAYQALGQPRIARAFLNAAARPRALERVVA
;
A
#
# COMPACT_ATOMS: atom_id res chain seq x y z
N MET A 1 -2.92 1.52 -13.97
CA MET A 1 -2.11 2.43 -13.13
C MET A 1 -2.53 2.30 -11.66
N SER A 2 -1.61 1.96 -10.75
CA SER A 2 -1.92 1.69 -9.34
C SER A 2 -2.35 2.95 -8.58
N SER A 3 -3.13 2.81 -7.50
CA SER A 3 -3.57 3.95 -6.68
C SER A 3 -2.41 4.65 -5.97
N LEU A 4 -1.33 3.92 -5.66
CA LEU A 4 -0.11 4.44 -5.05
C LEU A 4 0.65 5.36 -6.02
N VAL A 5 0.83 4.92 -7.27
CA VAL A 5 1.50 5.72 -8.32
C VAL A 5 0.76 7.04 -8.53
N ARG A 6 -0.57 7.01 -8.65
CA ARG A 6 -1.39 8.23 -8.80
C ARG A 6 -1.34 9.16 -7.59
N ARG A 7 -1.10 8.63 -6.39
CA ARG A 7 -0.90 9.46 -5.18
C ARG A 7 0.50 10.05 -5.16
N ALA A 8 1.49 9.29 -5.64
CA ALA A 8 2.87 9.76 -5.76
C ALA A 8 2.99 10.91 -6.77
N GLU A 9 2.42 10.75 -7.96
CA GLU A 9 2.36 11.79 -8.99
C GLU A 9 1.74 13.08 -8.46
N ARG A 10 0.65 12.97 -7.69
CA ARG A 10 0.02 14.14 -7.05
C ARG A 10 0.93 14.80 -6.01
N ALA A 11 1.66 14.02 -5.22
CA ALA A 11 2.60 14.57 -4.24
C ALA A 11 3.78 15.29 -4.92
N ILE A 12 4.29 14.73 -6.03
CA ILE A 12 5.32 15.36 -6.85
C ILE A 12 4.81 16.67 -7.45
N ALA A 13 3.62 16.66 -8.05
CA ALA A 13 3.01 17.87 -8.61
C ALA A 13 2.79 18.96 -7.55
N VAL A 14 2.41 18.59 -6.32
CA VAL A 14 2.37 19.53 -5.19
C VAL A 14 3.75 20.10 -4.92
N GLY A 15 4.79 19.27 -4.87
CA GLY A 15 6.18 19.70 -4.70
C GLY A 15 6.61 20.73 -5.75
N ASP A 16 6.29 20.47 -7.02
CA ASP A 16 6.58 21.36 -8.14
C ASP A 16 5.83 22.70 -8.00
N SER A 17 4.58 22.68 -7.53
CA SER A 17 3.77 23.89 -7.34
C SER A 17 4.22 24.79 -6.19
N VAL A 18 4.95 24.24 -5.20
CA VAL A 18 5.40 24.96 -4.00
C VAL A 18 6.91 25.13 -3.93
N GLN A 19 7.62 25.08 -5.06
CA GLN A 19 9.09 25.23 -5.11
C GLN A 19 9.62 26.52 -4.45
N GLY A 20 8.81 27.59 -4.42
CA GLY A 20 9.13 28.83 -3.67
C GLY A 20 9.19 28.65 -2.15
N ASN A 21 8.77 27.51 -1.62
CA ASN A 21 8.91 27.12 -0.23
C ASN A 21 9.64 25.76 -0.14
N PRO A 22 10.97 25.76 0.02
CA PRO A 22 11.79 24.55 -0.09
C PRO A 22 11.43 23.47 0.94
N THR A 23 11.03 23.87 2.15
CA THR A 23 10.60 22.92 3.19
C THR A 23 9.32 22.18 2.81
N HIS A 24 8.34 22.88 2.24
CA HIS A 24 7.11 22.24 1.76
C HIS A 24 7.35 21.37 0.53
N ALA A 25 8.18 21.84 -0.42
CA ALA A 25 8.53 21.07 -1.60
C ALA A 25 9.24 19.75 -1.22
N ALA A 26 10.23 19.81 -0.33
CA ALA A 26 10.95 18.63 0.15
C ALA A 26 10.03 17.60 0.82
N ARG A 27 9.06 18.06 1.65
CA ARG A 27 8.07 17.16 2.27
C ARG A 27 7.17 16.50 1.22
N ALA A 28 6.74 17.25 0.21
CA ALA A 28 5.90 16.73 -0.86
C ALA A 28 6.62 15.69 -1.72
N TYR A 29 7.88 15.95 -2.09
CA TYR A 29 8.71 14.98 -2.81
C TYR A 29 9.03 13.73 -1.98
N ALA A 30 9.37 13.88 -0.69
CA ALA A 30 9.58 12.75 0.21
C ALA A 30 8.33 11.87 0.29
N ARG A 31 7.14 12.49 0.38
CA ARG A 31 5.86 11.77 0.36
C ARG A 31 5.65 11.01 -0.95
N GLY A 32 6.02 11.60 -2.09
CA GLY A 32 5.97 10.93 -3.39
C GLY A 32 6.88 9.71 -3.46
N LEU A 33 8.12 9.85 -2.99
CA LEU A 33 9.11 8.77 -2.89
C LEU A 33 8.63 7.62 -2.01
N ASP A 34 8.08 7.90 -0.82
CA ASP A 34 7.52 6.87 0.07
C ASP A 34 6.42 6.06 -0.61
N LEU A 35 5.57 6.71 -1.41
CA LEU A 35 4.47 6.06 -2.13
C LEU A 35 4.98 5.19 -3.29
N LEU A 36 6.03 5.61 -4.00
CA LEU A 36 6.68 4.80 -5.04
C LEU A 36 7.41 3.60 -4.42
N LEU A 37 8.10 3.79 -3.30
CA LEU A 37 8.74 2.70 -2.57
C LEU A 37 7.70 1.69 -2.07
N ALA A 38 6.57 2.16 -1.53
CA ALA A 38 5.46 1.31 -1.14
C ALA A 38 4.89 0.52 -2.34
N HIS A 39 4.82 1.13 -3.53
CA HIS A 39 4.40 0.42 -4.74
C HIS A 39 5.36 -0.72 -5.10
N CYS A 40 6.67 -0.47 -5.07
CA CYS A 40 7.69 -1.49 -5.32
C CYS A 40 7.65 -2.62 -4.27
N MET A 41 7.51 -2.27 -2.98
CA MET A 41 7.39 -3.26 -1.91
C MET A 41 6.12 -4.10 -2.02
N LEU A 42 5.00 -3.51 -2.47
CA LEU A 42 3.77 -4.24 -2.70
C LEU A 42 3.93 -5.27 -3.84
N ALA A 43 4.61 -4.89 -4.91
CA ALA A 43 4.95 -5.80 -6.00
C ALA A 43 5.87 -6.94 -5.51
N ALA A 44 6.90 -6.61 -4.74
CA ALA A 44 7.80 -7.59 -4.15
C ALA A 44 7.09 -8.54 -3.15
N ALA A 45 6.12 -8.04 -2.40
CA ALA A 45 5.30 -8.86 -1.51
C ALA A 45 4.45 -9.86 -2.30
N ALA A 46 3.88 -9.44 -3.44
CA ALA A 46 3.09 -10.31 -4.30
C ALA A 46 3.93 -11.45 -4.89
N THR A 47 5.18 -11.18 -5.31
CA THR A 47 6.04 -12.22 -5.90
C THR A 47 6.52 -13.28 -4.91
N CYS A 48 6.55 -12.97 -3.61
CA CYS A 48 7.06 -13.89 -2.59
C CYS A 48 6.00 -14.40 -1.60
N ALA A 49 4.71 -14.07 -1.80
CA ALA A 49 3.63 -14.45 -0.87
C ALA A 49 3.54 -15.96 -0.64
N ASP A 50 3.71 -16.77 -1.69
CA ASP A 50 3.55 -18.22 -1.60
C ASP A 50 4.85 -18.94 -1.18
N THR A 51 6.02 -18.37 -1.51
CA THR A 51 7.33 -19.02 -1.31
C THR A 51 8.07 -18.54 -0.06
N GLN A 52 7.85 -17.28 0.35
CA GLN A 52 8.46 -16.65 1.52
C GLN A 52 7.42 -15.79 2.25
N PRO A 53 6.36 -16.39 2.81
CA PRO A 53 5.21 -15.65 3.32
C PRO A 53 5.55 -14.65 4.45
N LEU A 54 6.50 -14.98 5.33
CA LEU A 54 6.95 -14.05 6.38
C LEU A 54 7.61 -12.79 5.80
N ARG A 55 8.37 -12.95 4.70
CA ARG A 55 8.99 -11.83 3.99
C ARG A 55 7.94 -10.98 3.29
N ALA A 56 6.93 -11.60 2.68
CA ALA A 56 5.80 -10.90 2.09
C ALA A 56 5.07 -10.05 3.15
N LEU A 57 4.76 -10.61 4.32
CA LEU A 57 4.13 -9.88 5.42
C LEU A 57 5.00 -8.73 5.93
N ALA A 58 6.31 -8.91 6.03
CA ALA A 58 7.24 -7.83 6.39
C ALA A 58 7.24 -6.68 5.37
N PHE A 59 7.15 -6.99 4.07
CA PHE A 59 6.97 -5.96 3.05
C PHE A 59 5.63 -5.24 3.20
N LEU A 60 4.52 -5.97 3.40
CA LEU A 60 3.20 -5.36 3.60
C LEU A 60 3.16 -4.43 4.82
N GLN A 61 3.85 -4.77 5.91
CA GLN A 61 3.96 -3.89 7.07
C GLN A 61 4.70 -2.57 6.74
N ARG A 62 5.75 -2.64 5.92
CA ARG A 62 6.46 -1.44 5.44
C ARG A 62 5.60 -0.61 4.50
N VAL A 63 4.82 -1.25 3.63
CA VAL A 63 3.83 -0.58 2.77
C VAL A 63 2.83 0.18 3.61
N GLU A 64 2.28 -0.43 4.67
CA GLU A 64 1.31 0.24 5.55
C GLU A 64 1.91 1.45 6.28
N ARG A 65 3.15 1.34 6.76
CA ARG A 65 3.86 2.48 7.40
C ARG A 65 4.08 3.64 6.42
N ALA A 66 4.47 3.35 5.18
CA ALA A 66 4.76 4.38 4.18
C ALA A 66 3.48 5.01 3.61
N ALA A 67 2.49 4.20 3.23
CA ALA A 67 1.36 4.63 2.42
C ALA A 67 0.00 4.61 3.15
N GLY A 68 -0.06 4.13 4.39
CA GLY A 68 -1.28 3.78 5.10
C GLY A 68 -1.88 2.48 4.58
N ARG A 69 -3.12 2.17 4.99
CA ARG A 69 -3.81 0.95 4.54
C ARG A 69 -4.03 0.98 3.03
N VAL A 70 -3.53 -0.06 2.34
CA VAL A 70 -3.67 -0.24 0.90
C VAL A 70 -4.57 -1.45 0.66
N HIS A 71 -5.74 -1.25 0.05
CA HIS A 71 -6.70 -2.32 -0.19
C HIS A 71 -6.10 -3.47 -1.05
N ALA A 72 -5.23 -3.13 -2.01
CA ALA A 72 -4.50 -4.12 -2.82
C ALA A 72 -3.52 -5.01 -2.02
N ALA A 73 -3.19 -4.67 -0.77
CA ALA A 73 -2.38 -5.52 0.11
C ALA A 73 -3.17 -6.69 0.71
N LEU A 74 -4.50 -6.59 0.82
CA LEU A 74 -5.36 -7.60 1.46
C LEU A 74 -5.28 -8.98 0.78
N PRO A 75 -5.42 -9.12 -0.55
CA PRO A 75 -5.28 -10.43 -1.19
C PRO A 75 -3.87 -11.02 -1.05
N ILE A 76 -2.83 -10.18 -0.99
CA ILE A 76 -1.44 -10.64 -0.80
C ILE A 76 -1.24 -11.16 0.62
N ALA A 77 -1.77 -10.44 1.62
CA ALA A 77 -1.77 -10.90 3.01
C ALA A 77 -2.52 -12.23 3.15
N ALA A 78 -3.66 -12.37 2.46
CA ALA A 78 -4.41 -13.62 2.45
C ALA A 78 -3.58 -14.79 1.88
N ALA A 79 -2.91 -14.60 0.74
CA ALA A 79 -2.03 -15.61 0.15
C ALA A 79 -0.89 -16.00 1.12
N ALA A 80 -0.23 -15.02 1.74
CA ALA A 80 0.84 -15.28 2.70
C ALA A 80 0.35 -16.06 3.94
N TYR A 81 -0.81 -15.71 4.50
CA TYR A 81 -1.39 -16.47 5.61
C TYR A 81 -1.87 -17.86 5.21
N GLN A 82 -2.34 -18.04 3.97
CA GLN A 82 -2.68 -19.35 3.43
C GLN A 82 -1.44 -20.24 3.36
N ALA A 83 -0.32 -19.73 2.83
CA ALA A 83 0.96 -20.44 2.75
C ALA A 83 1.55 -20.78 4.13
N LEU A 84 1.24 -20.00 5.16
CA LEU A 84 1.59 -20.29 6.56
C LEU A 84 0.68 -21.32 7.24
N GLY A 85 -0.30 -21.90 6.53
CA GLY A 85 -1.26 -22.83 7.11
C GLY A 85 -2.28 -22.14 8.03
N GLN A 86 -2.55 -20.85 7.82
CA GLN A 86 -3.50 -20.04 8.60
C GLN A 86 -4.75 -19.66 7.78
N PRO A 87 -5.57 -20.64 7.33
CA PRO A 87 -6.66 -20.39 6.39
C PRO A 87 -7.78 -19.51 6.97
N ARG A 88 -7.99 -19.55 8.29
CA ARG A 88 -8.98 -18.69 8.96
C ARG A 88 -8.60 -17.22 8.86
N ILE A 89 -7.31 -16.90 9.06
CA ILE A 89 -6.78 -15.54 8.92
C ILE A 89 -6.84 -15.12 7.45
N ALA A 90 -6.40 -15.97 6.54
CA ALA A 90 -6.47 -15.71 5.10
C ALA A 90 -7.90 -15.37 4.65
N ARG A 91 -8.89 -16.13 5.12
CA ARG A 91 -10.30 -15.88 4.79
C ARG A 91 -10.79 -14.52 5.31
N ALA A 92 -10.35 -14.09 6.49
CA ALA A 92 -10.71 -12.77 7.01
C ALA A 92 -10.19 -11.64 6.10
N PHE A 93 -8.95 -11.76 5.61
CA PHE A 93 -8.39 -10.81 4.64
C PHE A 93 -9.11 -10.81 3.30
N LEU A 94 -9.48 -11.99 2.77
CA LEU A 94 -10.27 -12.08 1.54
C LEU A 94 -11.68 -11.48 1.70
N ASN A 95 -12.33 -11.73 2.83
CA ASN A 95 -13.63 -11.12 3.13
C ASN A 95 -13.53 -9.59 3.23
N ALA A 96 -12.45 -9.08 3.83
CA ALA A 96 -12.18 -7.64 3.87
C ALA A 96 -11.89 -7.06 2.48
N ALA A 97 -11.22 -7.81 1.60
CA ALA A 97 -10.97 -7.42 0.21
C ALA A 97 -12.26 -7.40 -0.62
N ALA A 98 -13.19 -8.33 -0.36
CA ALA A 98 -14.44 -8.46 -1.09
C ALA A 98 -15.51 -7.42 -0.69
N ARG A 99 -15.35 -6.75 0.47
CA ARG A 99 -16.29 -5.70 0.89
C ARG A 99 -15.97 -4.41 0.13
N PRO A 100 -16.83 -3.95 -0.80
CA PRO A 100 -16.65 -2.65 -1.42
C PRO A 100 -16.74 -1.57 -0.34
N ARG A 101 -16.00 -0.46 -0.53
CA ARG A 101 -15.97 0.73 0.33
C ARG A 101 -17.34 1.45 0.44
N ALA A 102 -18.39 0.76 0.88
CA ALA A 102 -19.72 1.32 1.09
C ALA A 102 -19.78 2.31 2.28
N LEU A 103 -18.66 2.56 2.96
CA LEU A 103 -18.55 3.49 4.10
C LEU A 103 -17.71 4.75 3.81
N GLU A 104 -17.09 4.90 2.63
CA GLU A 104 -16.32 6.12 2.31
C GLU A 104 -17.16 7.22 1.61
N ARG A 105 -18.46 7.01 1.37
CA ARG A 105 -19.36 7.99 0.71
C ARG A 105 -20.49 8.55 1.58
N VAL A 106 -20.60 8.12 2.84
CA VAL A 106 -21.63 8.67 3.76
C VAL A 106 -21.08 9.80 4.63
N VAL A 107 -19.75 9.99 4.66
CA VAL A 107 -19.11 11.07 5.43
C VAL A 107 -17.90 11.60 4.66
N ALA A 108 -18.12 12.39 3.61
CA ALA A 108 -17.17 13.38 3.07
C ALA A 108 -17.88 14.27 2.04
#